data_AF-A0A7K1CTD5-F1
#
_entry.id   AF-A0A7K1CTD5-F1
#
_cell.length_a   1.000
_cell.length_b   1.000
_cell.length_c   1.000
_cell.angle_alpha   90.00
_cell.angle_beta   90.00
_cell.angle_gamma   90.00
#
_symmetry.space_group_name_H-M   'P 1'
#
loop_
_entity.id
_entity.type
_entity.pdbx_description
1 polymer ?
#
loop_
_entity_poly.entity_id
_entity_poly.type
_entity_poly.pdbx_seq_one_letter_code
_entity_poly.pdbx_strand_id
1 'polypeptide(L)'
;MKRSPFTLIAPAVAALQILVLVVIALITLIGSLVTGEVDSWVNLWVELLLYLIFIAGYLLVLRGLWQLRTWARAPMIAIQLIVIGISYEDFWQSDPVLWKIVAVALTLVSLTAIVATLKSENESK
;
A
#
# COMPACT_ATOMS: atom_id res chain seq x y z
N MET A 1 13.53 -27.08 -4.39
CA MET A 1 13.00 -26.45 -5.61
C MET A 1 13.83 -25.22 -5.94
N LYS A 2 14.50 -25.17 -7.11
CA LYS A 2 15.17 -23.94 -7.59
C LYS A 2 14.10 -22.90 -7.91
N ARG A 3 14.14 -21.73 -7.25
CA ARG A 3 13.28 -20.59 -7.61
C ARG A 3 13.67 -20.13 -9.01
N SER A 4 12.72 -20.06 -9.93
CA SER A 4 13.01 -19.48 -11.25
C SER A 4 13.27 -17.98 -11.09
N PRO A 5 14.13 -17.36 -11.91
CA PRO A 5 14.41 -15.92 -11.81
C PRO A 5 13.12 -15.07 -11.89
N PHE A 6 12.11 -15.53 -12.64
CA PHE A 6 10.81 -14.88 -12.76
C PHE A 6 10.00 -14.85 -11.45
N THR A 7 10.21 -15.81 -10.53
CA THR A 7 9.52 -15.82 -9.23
C THR A 7 10.00 -14.73 -8.27
N LEU A 8 11.14 -14.08 -8.55
CA LEU A 8 11.68 -13.00 -7.72
C LEU A 8 11.28 -11.60 -8.20
N ILE A 9 10.77 -11.46 -9.43
CA ILE A 9 10.40 -10.16 -10.00
C ILE A 9 9.28 -9.50 -9.19
N ALA A 10 8.18 -10.22 -8.94
CA ALA A 10 7.04 -9.69 -8.19
C ALA A 10 7.41 -9.19 -6.77
N PRO A 11 8.10 -9.98 -5.92
CA PRO A 11 8.53 -9.48 -4.62
C PRO A 11 9.58 -8.36 -4.71
N ALA A 12 10.46 -8.35 -5.73
CA ALA A 12 11.42 -7.26 -5.91
C ALA A 12 10.71 -5.93 -6.25
N VAL A 13 9.71 -5.97 -7.13
CA VAL A 13 8.88 -4.80 -7.47
C VAL A 13 8.10 -4.33 -6.25
N ALA A 14 7.49 -5.24 -5.49
CA ALA A 14 6.77 -4.88 -4.25
C ALA A 14 7.71 -4.25 -3.21
N ALA A 15 8.94 -4.76 -3.05
CA ALA A 15 9.94 -4.17 -2.17
C ALA A 15 10.35 -2.76 -2.61
N LEU A 16 10.49 -2.52 -3.92
CA LEU A 16 10.77 -1.20 -4.47
C LEU A 16 9.61 -0.22 -4.20
N GLN A 17 8.37 -0.66 -4.36
CA GLN A 17 7.18 0.16 -4.07
C GLN A 17 7.10 0.57 -2.59
N ILE A 18 7.43 -0.34 -1.67
CA ILE A 18 7.54 -0.02 -0.24
C ILE A 18 8.62 1.03 0.00
N LEU A 19 9.79 0.88 -0.63
CA LEU A 19 10.88 1.83 -0.47
C LEU A 19 10.46 3.23 -0.96
N VAL A 20 9.79 3.32 -2.10
CA VAL A 20 9.27 4.59 -2.62
C VAL A 20 8.28 5.22 -1.64
N LEU A 21 7.33 4.45 -1.10
CA LEU A 21 6.38 4.96 -0.09
C LEU A 21 7.07 5.48 1.17
N VAL A 22 8.10 4.78 1.65
CA VAL A 22 8.89 5.20 2.81
C VAL A 22 9.62 6.53 2.51
N VAL A 23 10.22 6.65 1.33
CA VAL A 23 10.91 7.89 0.91
C VAL A 23 9.92 9.05 0.84
N ILE A 24 8.73 8.84 0.25
CA ILE A 24 7.68 9.87 0.18
C ILE A 24 7.26 10.29 1.60
N ALA A 25 6.94 9.33 2.48
CA ALA A 25 6.53 9.65 3.86
C ALA A 25 7.61 10.45 4.61
N LEU A 26 8.88 10.14 4.39
CA LEU A 26 10.00 10.89 4.98
C LEU A 26 10.13 12.29 4.39
N ILE A 27 9.98 12.45 3.06
CA ILE A 27 10.00 13.77 2.41
C ILE A 27 8.85 14.63 2.95
N THR A 28 7.64 14.08 3.07
CA THR A 28 6.49 14.80 3.64
C THR A 28 6.77 15.22 5.08
N LEU A 29 7.22 14.30 5.94
CA LEU A 29 7.53 14.62 7.34
C LEU A 29 8.65 15.66 7.48
N ILE A 30 9.79 15.43 6.83
CA ILE A 30 10.97 16.31 6.95
C ILE A 30 10.67 17.65 6.29
N GLY A 31 10.02 17.66 5.12
CA GLY A 31 9.60 18.87 4.42
C GLY A 31 8.76 19.76 5.32
N SER A 32 7.69 19.21 5.91
CA SER A 32 6.83 19.94 6.84
C SER A 32 7.56 20.45 8.09
N LEU A 33 8.51 19.68 8.64
CA LEU A 33 9.32 20.12 9.79
C LEU A 33 10.30 21.24 9.45
N VAL A 34 10.85 21.24 8.23
CA VAL A 34 11.86 22.21 7.79
C VAL A 34 11.23 23.52 7.32
N THR A 35 10.12 23.47 6.57
CA THR A 35 9.48 24.68 6.05
C THR A 35 8.60 25.38 7.08
N GLY A 36 8.12 24.64 8.09
CA GLY A 36 7.11 25.15 9.04
C GLY A 36 5.75 25.42 8.40
N GLU A 37 5.59 25.11 7.10
CA GLU A 37 4.34 25.17 6.36
C GLU A 37 3.52 23.94 6.72
N VAL A 38 2.78 24.05 7.83
CA VAL A 38 1.81 23.05 8.20
C VAL A 38 0.47 23.75 8.39
N ASP A 39 -0.33 23.79 7.32
CA ASP A 39 -1.70 24.35 7.36
C ASP A 39 -2.54 23.68 8.46
N SER A 40 -2.26 22.40 8.76
CA SER A 40 -2.82 21.67 9.89
C SER A 40 -1.96 20.46 10.25
N TRP A 41 -1.41 20.43 11.46
CA TRP A 41 -0.68 19.27 11.99
C TRP A 41 -1.54 18.01 11.98
N VAL A 42 -2.85 18.15 12.13
CA VAL A 42 -3.79 17.02 12.08
C VAL A 42 -3.77 16.36 10.70
N ASN A 43 -3.74 17.15 9.62
CA ASN A 43 -3.69 16.60 8.26
C ASN A 43 -2.39 15.85 8.00
N LEU A 44 -1.26 16.39 8.45
CA LEU A 44 0.05 15.72 8.35
C LEU A 44 0.02 14.35 9.05
N TRP A 45 -0.47 14.28 10.28
CA TRP A 45 -0.55 13.02 11.02
C TRP A 45 -1.49 12.00 10.36
N VAL A 46 -2.62 12.44 9.80
CA VAL A 46 -3.53 11.57 9.06
C VAL A 46 -2.84 11.01 7.81
N GLU A 47 -2.11 11.84 7.07
CA GLU A 47 -1.39 11.43 5.87
C GLU A 47 -0.26 10.44 6.18
N LEU A 48 0.54 10.71 7.22
CA LEU A 48 1.60 9.80 7.69
C LEU A 48 1.03 8.46 8.18
N LEU A 49 -0.12 8.49 8.85
CA LEU A 49 -0.83 7.27 9.27
C LEU A 49 -1.29 6.45 8.05
N LEU A 50 -1.79 7.11 7.01
CA LEU A 50 -2.17 6.43 5.76
C LEU A 50 -0.96 5.78 5.09
N TYR A 51 0.18 6.48 4.99
CA TYR A 51 1.41 5.87 4.46
C TYR A 51 1.84 4.65 5.26
N LEU A 52 1.80 4.71 6.60
CA LEU A 52 2.11 3.57 7.46
C LEU A 52 1.19 2.37 7.21
N ILE A 53 -0.12 2.61 7.03
CA ILE A 53 -1.09 1.54 6.71
C ILE A 53 -0.75 0.88 5.37
N PHE A 54 -0.47 1.68 4.33
CA PHE A 54 -0.07 1.15 3.02
C PHE A 54 1.23 0.36 3.09
N ILE A 55 2.25 0.88 3.79
CA ILE A 55 3.53 0.19 3.99
C ILE A 55 3.32 -1.15 4.69
N ALA A 56 2.53 -1.18 5.77
CA ALA A 56 2.23 -2.40 6.51
C ALA A 56 1.48 -3.43 5.63
N GLY A 57 0.49 -2.98 4.87
CA GLY A 57 -0.24 -3.82 3.91
C GLY A 57 0.67 -4.42 2.83
N TYR A 58 1.54 -3.60 2.23
CA TYR A 58 2.51 -4.05 1.26
C TYR A 58 3.54 -5.03 1.85
N LEU A 59 4.02 -4.80 3.08
CA LEU A 59 4.94 -5.72 3.76
C LEU A 59 4.30 -7.10 3.98
N LEU A 60 3.01 -7.13 4.32
CA LEU A 60 2.25 -8.37 4.51
C LEU A 60 2.10 -9.13 3.18
N VAL A 61 1.81 -8.41 2.09
CA VAL A 61 1.74 -8.98 0.72
C VAL A 61 3.12 -9.45 0.26
N LEU A 62 4.17 -8.65 0.46
CA LEU A 62 5.55 -9.00 0.14
C LEU A 62 5.98 -10.29 0.84
N ARG A 63 5.65 -10.43 2.13
CA ARG A 63 5.90 -11.66 2.89
C ARG A 63 5.18 -12.87 2.26
N GLY A 64 3.92 -12.69 1.84
CA GLY A 64 3.15 -13.73 1.15
C GLY A 64 3.75 -14.12 -0.21
N LEU A 65 4.16 -13.13 -1.01
CA LEU A 65 4.84 -13.33 -2.31
C LEU A 65 6.20 -14.04 -2.12
N TRP A 66 6.97 -13.66 -1.11
CA TRP A 66 8.25 -14.29 -0.78
C TRP A 66 8.11 -15.75 -0.35
N GLN A 67 6.99 -16.08 0.30
CA GLN A 67 6.61 -17.44 0.67
C GLN A 67 5.91 -18.20 -0.46
N LEU A 68 5.77 -17.62 -1.65
CA LEU A 68 5.08 -18.18 -2.81
C LEU A 68 3.61 -18.55 -2.53
N ARG A 69 2.97 -17.86 -1.58
CA ARG A 69 1.55 -18.08 -1.27
C ARG A 69 0.66 -17.47 -2.35
N THR A 70 -0.31 -18.24 -2.83
CA THR A 70 -1.23 -17.83 -3.91
C THR A 70 -2.15 -16.69 -3.49
N TRP A 71 -2.54 -16.62 -2.21
CA TRP A 71 -3.39 -15.54 -1.69
C TRP A 71 -2.76 -14.16 -1.83
N ALA A 72 -1.43 -14.05 -1.89
CA ALA A 72 -0.74 -12.76 -1.96
C ALA A 72 -0.86 -12.06 -3.34
N ARG A 73 -1.30 -12.78 -4.38
CA ARG A 73 -1.42 -12.23 -5.74
C ARG A 73 -2.61 -11.28 -5.88
N ALA A 74 -3.79 -11.69 -5.39
CA ALA A 74 -5.00 -10.88 -5.46
C ALA A 74 -4.88 -9.52 -4.74
N PRO A 75 -4.41 -9.43 -3.49
CA PRO A 75 -4.24 -8.15 -2.80
C PRO A 75 -3.14 -7.31 -3.45
N MET A 76 -2.08 -7.91 -4.02
CA MET A 76 -1.08 -7.16 -4.78
C MET A 76 -1.72 -6.43 -5.98
N ILE A 77 -2.56 -7.13 -6.76
CA ILE A 77 -3.26 -6.55 -7.90
C ILE A 77 -4.23 -5.45 -7.43
N ALA A 78 -4.99 -5.70 -6.35
CA ALA A 78 -5.90 -4.72 -5.79
C ALA A 78 -5.17 -3.44 -5.37
N ILE A 79 -4.07 -3.56 -4.63
CA ILE A 79 -3.27 -2.40 -4.20
C ILE A 79 -2.71 -1.65 -5.42
N GLN A 80 -2.24 -2.35 -6.46
CA GLN A 80 -1.75 -1.68 -7.67
C GLN A 80 -2.85 -0.89 -8.38
N LEU A 81 -4.06 -1.44 -8.50
CA LEU A 81 -5.20 -0.73 -9.10
C LEU A 81 -5.59 0.52 -8.30
N ILE A 82 -5.55 0.44 -6.96
CA ILE A 82 -5.80 1.58 -6.08
C ILE A 82 -4.74 2.66 -6.30
N VAL A 83 -3.46 2.29 -6.27
CA VAL A 83 -2.35 3.23 -6.43
C VAL A 83 -2.39 3.89 -7.80
N ILE A 84 -2.72 3.16 -8.87
CA ILE A 84 -2.90 3.76 -10.21
C ILE A 84 -4.00 4.83 -10.19
N GLY A 85 -5.12 4.58 -9.50
CA GLY A 85 -6.21 5.55 -9.35
C GLY A 85 -5.76 6.81 -8.61
N ILE A 86 -5.04 6.64 -7.48
CA ILE A 86 -4.50 7.76 -6.69
C ILE A 86 -3.48 8.56 -7.51
N SER A 87 -2.52 7.88 -8.17
CA SER A 87 -1.49 8.55 -8.96
C SER A 87 -2.05 9.29 -10.18
N TYR A 88 -3.12 8.79 -10.79
CA TYR A 88 -3.80 9.49 -11.86
C TYR A 88 -4.39 10.81 -11.37
N GLU A 89 -4.98 10.83 -10.17
CA GLU A 89 -5.60 12.02 -9.62
C GLU A 89 -4.58 13.07 -9.16
N ASP A 90 -3.54 12.65 -8.43
CA ASP A 90 -2.42 13.54 -8.05
C ASP A 90 -1.80 14.21 -9.28
N PHE A 91 -1.77 13.51 -10.42
CA PHE A 91 -1.25 14.05 -11.67
C PHE A 91 -2.22 15.00 -12.38
N TRP A 92 -3.54 14.82 -12.20
CA TRP A 92 -4.59 15.61 -12.89
C TRP A 92 -5.30 16.65 -12.01
N GLN A 93 -4.91 16.81 -10.74
CA GLN A 93 -5.46 17.81 -9.78
C GLN A 93 -6.99 17.74 -9.65
N SER A 94 -7.54 16.55 -9.43
CA SER A 94 -8.97 16.46 -9.06
C SER A 94 -9.18 16.77 -7.58
N ASP A 95 -10.44 16.80 -7.12
CA ASP A 95 -10.78 17.19 -5.75
C ASP A 95 -10.30 16.15 -4.71
N PRO A 96 -9.30 16.48 -3.85
CA PRO A 96 -8.53 15.52 -3.07
C PRO A 96 -9.33 14.79 -1.97
N VAL A 97 -10.55 15.24 -1.65
CA VAL A 97 -11.40 14.65 -0.60
C VAL A 97 -12.08 13.36 -1.07
N LEU A 98 -12.61 13.34 -2.29
CA LEU A 98 -13.33 12.19 -2.85
C LEU A 98 -12.40 10.97 -2.97
N TRP A 99 -11.15 11.19 -3.38
CA TRP A 99 -10.19 10.11 -3.55
C TRP A 99 -9.62 9.57 -2.24
N LYS A 100 -9.47 10.39 -1.19
CA LYS A 100 -9.15 9.88 0.15
C LYS A 100 -10.21 8.91 0.65
N ILE A 101 -11.49 9.20 0.40
CA ILE A 101 -12.61 8.32 0.75
C ILE A 101 -12.55 7.01 -0.06
N VAL A 102 -12.31 7.09 -1.38
CA VAL A 102 -12.20 5.92 -2.25
C VAL A 102 -10.99 5.05 -1.88
N ALA A 103 -9.83 5.65 -1.59
CA ALA A 103 -8.63 4.95 -1.17
C ALA A 103 -8.84 4.20 0.14
N VAL A 104 -9.48 4.85 1.13
CA VAL A 104 -9.85 4.20 2.40
C VAL A 104 -10.82 3.04 2.17
N ALA A 105 -11.87 3.24 1.37
CA ALA A 105 -12.85 2.19 1.07
C ALA A 105 -12.20 0.97 0.39
N LEU A 106 -11.35 1.18 -0.60
CA LEU A 106 -10.66 0.10 -1.31
C LEU A 106 -9.60 -0.58 -0.44
N THR A 107 -8.96 0.16 0.48
CA THR A 107 -8.04 -0.42 1.48
C THR A 107 -8.81 -1.34 2.42
N LEU A 108 -9.98 -0.93 2.91
CA LEU A 108 -10.84 -1.76 3.74
C LEU A 108 -11.30 -3.03 3.02
N VAL A 109 -11.67 -2.91 1.73
CA VAL A 109 -12.03 -4.07 0.88
C VAL A 109 -10.83 -5.02 0.71
N SER A 110 -9.64 -4.49 0.48
CA SER A 110 -8.42 -5.29 0.34
C SER A 110 -8.08 -6.02 1.65
N LEU A 111 -8.20 -5.35 2.79
CA LEU A 111 -7.97 -5.94 4.11
C LEU A 111 -9.00 -7.03 4.43
N THR A 112 -10.28 -6.80 4.15
CA THR A 112 -11.32 -7.83 4.33
C THR A 112 -11.11 -9.02 3.41
N ALA A 113 -10.70 -8.81 2.16
CA ALA A 113 -10.35 -9.90 1.25
C ALA A 113 -9.17 -10.74 1.78
N ILE A 114 -8.14 -10.10 2.34
CA ILE A 114 -7.00 -10.78 3.00
C ILE A 114 -7.49 -11.59 4.21
N VAL A 115 -8.30 -11.00 5.09
CA VAL A 115 -8.81 -11.69 6.28
C VAL A 115 -9.70 -12.88 5.89
N ALA A 116 -10.57 -12.72 4.90
CA ALA A 116 -11.44 -13.78 4.40
C ALA A 116 -10.64 -14.94 3.80
N THR A 117 -9.59 -14.65 3.02
CA THR A 117 -8.71 -15.70 2.48
C THR A 117 -7.93 -16.42 3.58
N LEU A 118 -7.39 -15.70 4.56
CA LEU A 118 -6.69 -16.30 5.71
C LEU A 118 -7.62 -17.22 6.54
N LYS A 119 -8.89 -16.83 6.72
CA LYS A 119 -9.87 -17.65 7.43
C LYS A 119 -10.17 -18.95 6.65
N SER A 120 -10.33 -18.86 5.33
CA SER A 120 -10.59 -20.04 4.48
C SER A 120 -9.44 -21.06 4.47
N GLU A 121 -8.18 -20.62 4.54
CA GLU A 121 -7.02 -21.52 4.65
C GLU A 121 -6.98 -22.28 5.98
N ASN A 122 -7.56 -21.70 7.05
CA ASN A 122 -7.54 -22.29 8.39
C ASN A 122 -8.67 -23.31 8.60
N GLU A 123 -9.81 -23.16 7.92
CA GLU A 123 -10.95 -24.09 7.99
C GLU A 123 -10.76 -25.33 7.08
N SER A 124 -9.79 -25.29 6.16
CA SER A 124 -9.46 -26.39 5.24
C SER A 124 -8.39 -27.36 5.79
N LYS A 125 -7.90 -27.17 7.02
CA LYS A 125 -6.92 -28.01 7.70
C LYS A 125 -7.54 -28.76 8.87
#